data_AF-A0A1C8V7V7-F1
#
_entry.id   AF-A0A1C8V7V7-F1
#
_cell.length_a   1.000
_cell.length_b   1.000
_cell.length_c   1.000
_cell.angle_alpha   90.00
_cell.angle_beta   90.00
_cell.angle_gamma   90.00
#
_symmetry.space_group_name_H-M   'P 1'
#
loop_
_entity.id
_entity.type
_entity.pdbx_description
1 polymer ?
#
loop_
_entity_poly.entity_id
_entity_poly.type
_entity_poly.pdbx_seq_one_letter_code
_entity_poly.pdbx_strand_id
1 'polypeptide(L)'
;LTRCGIGRLLLFDYDKVELANMNRLFFQPHQSGLSKVEAAAETLHSINPDVDIATYNYNITTVENFDNFTKTLTTSSLLNGPVDLVLSCVDNFEARFAINTACNEFNLTWFESGVS
;
A
#
# COMPACT_ATOMS: atom_id res chain seq x y z
N LEU A 1 0.86 -9.96 -7.19
CA LEU A 1 1.71 -10.40 -6.06
C LEU A 1 1.03 -11.46 -5.20
N THR A 2 -0.14 -11.22 -4.63
CA THR A 2 -0.87 -12.21 -3.79
C THR A 2 -1.09 -13.57 -4.48
N ARG A 3 -1.58 -13.58 -5.72
CA ARG A 3 -1.74 -14.81 -6.52
C ARG A 3 -0.42 -15.55 -6.82
N CYS A 4 0.71 -14.86 -6.71
CA CYS A 4 2.03 -15.46 -6.89
C CYS A 4 2.62 -15.97 -5.57
N GLY A 5 1.94 -15.80 -4.42
CA GLY A 5 2.43 -16.23 -3.12
C GLY A 5 3.56 -15.37 -2.55
N ILE A 6 3.50 -14.04 -2.73
CA ILE A 6 4.43 -13.14 -2.02
C ILE A 6 4.28 -13.34 -0.51
N GLY A 7 5.37 -13.31 0.26
CA GLY A 7 5.31 -13.58 1.69
C GLY A 7 4.48 -12.55 2.47
N ARG A 8 4.69 -11.25 2.19
CA ARG A 8 3.99 -10.16 2.88
C ARG A 8 3.67 -8.99 1.96
N LEU A 9 2.54 -8.34 2.20
CA LEU A 9 2.13 -7.07 1.58
C LEU A 9 1.79 -6.05 2.65
N LEU A 10 2.36 -4.86 2.51
CA LEU A 10 1.99 -3.67 3.29
C LEU A 10 1.20 -2.74 2.38
N LEU A 11 -0.05 -2.44 2.73
CA LEU A 11 -0.94 -1.61 1.92
C LEU A 11 -1.14 -0.25 2.61
N PHE A 12 -0.82 0.82 1.91
CA PHE A 12 -1.02 2.20 2.36
C PHE A 12 -1.96 2.92 1.40
N ASP A 13 -3.12 3.33 1.90
CA ASP A 13 -4.08 4.17 1.18
C ASP A 13 -5.02 4.79 2.22
N TYR A 14 -5.35 6.07 2.08
CA TYR A 14 -6.22 6.79 3.03
C TYR A 14 -7.66 6.95 2.52
N ASP A 15 -7.92 6.56 1.27
CA ASP A 15 -9.21 6.72 0.64
C ASP A 15 -10.17 5.58 0.97
N LYS A 16 -11.43 5.85 0.67
CA LYS A 16 -12.50 4.85 0.67
C LYS A 16 -12.81 4.36 -0.73
N VAL A 17 -13.43 3.19 -0.81
CA VAL A 17 -13.97 2.66 -2.06
C VAL A 17 -15.22 3.46 -2.43
N GLU A 18 -15.21 4.04 -3.62
CA GLU A 18 -16.33 4.77 -4.19
C GLU A 18 -16.91 4.02 -5.39
N LEU A 19 -18.21 4.22 -5.68
CA LEU A 19 -18.84 3.67 -6.89
C LEU A 19 -18.14 4.16 -8.17
N ALA A 20 -17.55 5.36 -8.13
CA ALA A 20 -16.72 5.87 -9.22
C ALA A 20 -15.48 5.02 -9.50
N ASN A 21 -15.05 4.14 -8.59
CA ASN A 21 -13.94 3.21 -8.81
C ASN A 21 -14.35 1.92 -9.53
N MET A 22 -15.65 1.68 -9.76
CA MET A 22 -16.15 0.44 -10.39
C MET A 22 -15.85 0.35 -11.89
N ASN A 23 -15.43 1.44 -12.52
CA ASN A 23 -14.87 1.41 -13.87
C ASN A 23 -13.43 0.83 -13.91
N ARG A 24 -12.81 0.63 -12.75
CA ARG A 24 -11.51 -0.02 -12.58
C ARG A 24 -11.71 -1.46 -12.09
N LEU A 25 -10.71 -2.31 -12.33
CA LEU A 25 -10.71 -3.68 -11.83
C LEU A 25 -10.50 -3.68 -10.31
N PHE A 26 -10.83 -4.83 -9.68
CA PHE A 26 -10.57 -5.20 -8.28
C PHE A 26 -11.72 -4.98 -7.28
N PHE A 27 -12.13 -3.73 -7.01
CA PHE A 27 -13.19 -3.47 -6.03
C PHE A 27 -14.59 -3.82 -6.57
N GLN A 28 -15.51 -4.17 -5.67
CA GLN A 28 -16.90 -4.53 -5.99
C GLN A 28 -17.88 -3.51 -5.39
N PRO A 29 -19.10 -3.35 -5.97
CA PRO A 29 -20.04 -2.31 -5.52
C PRO A 29 -20.43 -2.41 -4.04
N HIS A 30 -20.50 -3.62 -3.49
CA HIS A 30 -20.84 -3.85 -2.07
C HIS A 30 -19.76 -3.39 -1.09
N GLN A 31 -18.53 -3.14 -1.56
CA GLN A 31 -17.43 -2.64 -0.75
C GLN A 31 -17.41 -1.12 -0.64
N SER A 32 -18.35 -0.41 -1.30
CA SER A 32 -18.37 1.05 -1.28
C SER A 32 -18.55 1.58 0.15
N GLY A 33 -17.73 2.56 0.53
CA GLY A 33 -17.69 3.16 1.87
C GLY A 33 -16.66 2.54 2.82
N LEU A 34 -16.15 1.35 2.52
CA LEU A 34 -15.01 0.75 3.23
C LEU A 34 -13.71 1.49 2.87
N SER A 35 -12.71 1.42 3.74
CA SER A 35 -11.37 1.86 3.33
C SER A 35 -10.85 0.96 2.21
N LYS A 36 -10.09 1.54 1.27
CA LYS A 36 -9.51 0.77 0.16
C LYS A 36 -8.60 -0.34 0.69
N VAL A 37 -7.81 -0.07 1.72
CA VAL A 37 -6.88 -1.06 2.30
C VAL A 37 -7.61 -2.22 2.97
N GLU A 38 -8.70 -1.98 3.71
CA GLU A 38 -9.47 -3.05 4.36
C GLU A 38 -10.22 -3.90 3.32
N ALA A 39 -10.91 -3.26 2.38
CA ALA A 39 -11.60 -3.97 1.30
C ALA A 39 -10.62 -4.80 0.44
N ALA A 40 -9.42 -4.27 0.20
CA ALA A 40 -8.36 -4.99 -0.48
C ALA A 40 -7.86 -6.17 0.34
N ALA A 41 -7.58 -5.99 1.63
CA ALA A 41 -7.08 -7.05 2.49
C ALA A 41 -8.07 -8.21 2.59
N GLU A 42 -9.36 -7.95 2.77
CA GLU A 42 -10.40 -9.00 2.79
C GLU A 42 -10.41 -9.80 1.49
N THR A 43 -10.42 -9.09 0.36
CA THR A 43 -10.42 -9.72 -0.98
C THR A 43 -9.15 -10.55 -1.19
N LEU A 44 -7.98 -9.99 -0.88
CA LEU A 44 -6.69 -10.63 -1.09
C LEU A 44 -6.50 -11.84 -0.17
N HIS A 45 -6.96 -11.76 1.07
CA HIS A 45 -6.90 -12.88 2.01
C HIS A 45 -7.77 -14.06 1.53
N SER A 46 -8.96 -13.78 0.97
CA SER A 46 -9.78 -14.83 0.35
C SER A 46 -9.14 -15.48 -0.88
N ILE A 47 -8.27 -14.74 -1.60
CA ILE A 47 -7.57 -15.22 -2.79
C ILE A 47 -6.39 -16.12 -2.41
N ASN A 48 -5.61 -15.73 -1.41
CA ASN A 48 -4.50 -16.52 -0.91
C ASN A 48 -4.26 -16.23 0.58
N PRO A 49 -4.66 -17.13 1.49
CA PRO A 49 -4.54 -16.93 2.93
C PRO A 49 -3.09 -17.04 3.44
N ASP A 50 -2.16 -17.57 2.64
CA ASP A 50 -0.74 -17.71 3.02
C ASP A 50 0.02 -16.38 2.99
N VAL A 51 -0.54 -15.34 2.37
CA VAL A 51 0.08 -14.02 2.28
C VAL A 51 -0.25 -13.22 3.54
N ASP A 52 0.79 -12.75 4.24
CA ASP A 52 0.63 -11.81 5.36
C ASP A 52 0.28 -10.42 4.81
N ILE A 53 -0.86 -9.86 5.21
CA ILE A 53 -1.35 -8.56 4.73
C ILE A 53 -1.51 -7.61 5.91
N ALA A 54 -0.76 -6.51 5.89
CA ALA A 54 -0.91 -5.42 6.83
C ALA A 54 -1.44 -4.17 6.13
N THR A 55 -2.43 -3.53 6.75
CA THR A 55 -3.12 -2.37 6.18
C THR A 55 -2.89 -1.12 7.02
N TYR A 56 -2.66 -0.01 6.35
CA TYR A 56 -2.39 1.29 6.96
C TYR A 56 -3.29 2.33 6.29
N ASN A 57 -4.42 2.64 6.95
CA ASN A 57 -5.42 3.56 6.45
C ASN A 57 -5.12 5.01 6.88
N TYR A 58 -4.09 5.61 6.31
CA TYR A 58 -3.70 6.99 6.60
C TYR A 58 -2.90 7.63 5.46
N ASN A 59 -2.88 8.96 5.42
CA ASN A 59 -2.12 9.70 4.42
C ASN A 59 -0.64 9.77 4.83
N ILE A 60 0.24 9.18 4.01
CA ILE A 60 1.68 9.11 4.24
C ILE A 60 2.39 10.47 4.16
N THR A 61 1.76 11.51 3.62
CA THR A 61 2.39 12.83 3.44
C THR A 61 2.30 13.73 4.66
N THR A 62 1.44 13.40 5.64
CA THR A 62 1.35 14.18 6.87
C THR A 62 2.56 13.92 7.76
N VAL A 63 3.02 14.96 8.46
CA VAL A 63 4.22 14.88 9.32
C VAL A 63 4.13 13.73 10.33
N GLU A 64 2.97 13.58 10.98
CA GLU A 64 2.73 12.53 11.98
C GLU A 64 2.81 11.11 11.37
N ASN A 65 2.28 10.92 10.16
CA ASN A 65 2.20 9.61 9.54
C ASN A 65 3.46 9.23 8.76
N PHE A 66 4.24 10.22 8.31
CA PHE A 66 5.46 9.98 7.56
C PHE A 66 6.49 9.20 8.40
N ASP A 67 6.63 9.55 9.69
CA ASP A 67 7.49 8.82 10.63
C ASP A 67 7.04 7.37 10.81
N ASN A 68 5.73 7.13 10.89
CA ASN A 68 5.19 5.77 10.99
C ASN A 68 5.39 4.99 9.68
N PHE A 69 5.23 5.65 8.53
CA PHE A 69 5.45 5.06 7.22
C PHE A 69 6.91 4.61 7.05
N THR A 70 7.89 5.47 7.31
CA THR A 70 9.32 5.15 7.20
C THR A 70 9.73 4.05 8.19
N LYS A 71 9.27 4.13 9.43
CA LYS A 71 9.49 3.07 10.44
C LYS A 71 8.93 1.73 9.97
N THR A 72 7.72 1.74 9.42
CA THR A 72 7.08 0.52 8.90
C THR A 72 7.89 -0.08 7.75
N LEU A 73 8.29 0.74 6.77
CA LEU A 73 9.12 0.29 5.65
C LEU A 73 10.45 -0.32 6.08
N THR A 74 11.03 0.12 7.19
CA THR A 74 12.36 -0.32 7.66
C THR A 74 12.32 -1.49 8.65
N THR A 75 11.15 -1.86 9.16
CA THR A 75 11.04 -2.86 10.24
C THR A 75 10.01 -3.97 10.00
N SER A 76 9.11 -3.80 9.03
CA SER A 76 7.93 -4.68 8.88
C SER A 76 8.06 -5.76 7.81
N SER A 77 9.28 -6.08 7.36
CA SER A 77 9.49 -7.31 6.58
C SER A 77 9.31 -8.56 7.45
N LEU A 78 9.20 -9.73 6.81
CA LEU A 78 9.08 -11.01 7.53
C LEU A 78 10.30 -11.32 8.43
N LEU A 79 11.44 -10.67 8.20
CA LEU A 79 12.66 -10.82 8.98
C LEU A 79 12.83 -9.69 10.03
N ASN A 80 11.77 -8.92 10.30
CA ASN A 80 11.78 -7.74 11.18
C ASN A 80 12.81 -6.68 10.74
N GLY A 81 12.90 -6.45 9.43
CA GLY A 81 13.81 -5.49 8.80
C GLY A 81 13.14 -4.72 7.67
N PRO A 82 13.93 -4.10 6.78
CA PRO A 82 13.39 -3.33 5.68
C PRO A 82 12.63 -4.21 4.69
N VAL A 83 11.62 -3.63 4.05
CA VAL A 83 10.93 -4.27 2.93
C VAL A 83 11.87 -4.44 1.75
N ASP A 84 11.68 -5.51 0.98
CA ASP A 84 12.52 -5.82 -0.18
C ASP A 84 12.28 -4.87 -1.36
N LEU A 85 11.06 -4.35 -1.49
CA LEU A 85 10.65 -3.47 -2.59
C LEU A 85 9.47 -2.59 -2.18
N VAL A 86 9.53 -1.30 -2.51
CA VAL A 86 8.39 -0.38 -2.43
C VAL A 86 7.79 -0.17 -3.82
N LEU A 87 6.46 -0.24 -3.94
CA LEU A 87 5.74 0.02 -5.18
C LEU A 87 4.88 1.27 -5.01
N SER A 88 5.19 2.33 -5.77
CA SER A 88 4.41 3.56 -5.80
C SER A 88 3.35 3.48 -6.91
N CYS A 89 2.09 3.43 -6.50
CA CYS A 89 0.91 3.40 -7.37
C CYS A 89 -0.04 4.59 -7.10
N VAL A 90 0.52 5.72 -6.66
CA VAL A 90 -0.23 6.91 -6.25
C VAL A 90 -0.44 7.90 -7.42
N ASP A 91 -1.52 8.66 -7.35
CA ASP A 91 -1.98 9.54 -8.44
C ASP A 91 -1.50 11.00 -8.32
N ASN A 92 -0.88 11.38 -7.21
CA ASN A 92 -0.45 12.74 -6.95
C ASN A 92 1.06 12.84 -6.68
N PHE A 93 1.64 13.98 -7.05
CA PHE A 93 3.09 14.22 -6.90
C PHE A 93 3.54 14.28 -5.45
N GLU A 94 2.71 14.78 -4.53
CA GLU A 94 3.07 14.91 -3.12
C GLU A 94 3.40 13.55 -2.50
N ALA A 95 2.54 12.55 -2.72
CA ALA A 95 2.78 11.18 -2.27
C ALA A 95 3.99 10.54 -2.97
N ARG A 96 4.23 10.83 -4.26
CA ARG A 96 5.45 10.37 -4.96
C ARG A 96 6.71 10.96 -4.34
N PHE A 97 6.70 12.23 -3.99
CA PHE A 97 7.83 12.87 -3.31
C PHE A 97 8.04 12.31 -1.90
N ALA A 98 6.98 12.05 -1.14
CA ALA A 98 7.09 11.40 0.17
C ALA A 98 7.75 10.02 0.06
N ILE A 99 7.28 9.17 -0.88
CA ILE A 99 7.88 7.84 -1.13
C ILE A 99 9.33 7.96 -1.57
N ASN A 100 9.65 8.88 -2.49
CA ASN A 100 11.01 9.11 -2.97
C ASN A 100 11.94 9.56 -1.82
N THR A 101 11.50 10.49 -0.98
CA THR A 101 12.28 10.94 0.18
C THR A 101 12.59 9.79 1.13
N ALA A 102 11.57 9.01 1.51
CA ALA A 102 11.74 7.85 2.37
C ALA A 102 12.70 6.81 1.76
N CYS A 103 12.52 6.46 0.48
CA CYS A 103 13.34 5.43 -0.15
C CYS A 103 14.79 5.89 -0.34
N ASN A 104 15.04 7.16 -0.62
CA ASN A 104 16.40 7.71 -0.71
C ASN A 104 17.09 7.75 0.65
N GLU A 105 16.38 8.13 1.72
CA GLU A 105 16.94 8.20 3.07
C GLU A 105 17.37 6.83 3.59
N PHE A 106 16.54 5.80 3.38
CA PHE A 106 16.78 4.44 3.88
C PHE A 106 17.38 3.49 2.85
N ASN A 107 17.77 4.00 1.67
CA ASN A 107 18.33 3.23 0.56
C ASN A 107 17.47 2.02 0.17
N LEU A 108 16.15 2.22 0.06
CA LEU A 108 15.19 1.20 -0.31
C LEU A 108 15.02 1.15 -1.83
N THR A 109 15.01 -0.06 -2.39
CA THR A 109 14.67 -0.23 -3.80
C THR A 109 13.17 0.02 -4.00
N TRP A 110 12.81 0.80 -5.01
CA TRP A 110 11.43 1.12 -5.29
C TRP A 110 11.16 1.30 -6.78
N PHE A 111 9.91 1.03 -7.19
CA PHE A 111 9.41 1.30 -8.53
C PHE A 111 8.23 2.27 -8.47
N GLU A 112 8.14 3.13 -9.47
CA GLU A 112 7.04 4.07 -9.66
C GLU A 112 6.18 3.67 -10.85
N SER A 113 4.89 3.93 -10.73
CA SER A 113 3.93 3.74 -11.81
C SER A 113 2.98 4.93 -11.88
N GLY A 114 2.60 5.29 -13.11
CA GLY A 114 1.64 6.34 -13.40
C GLY A 114 0.87 6.05 -14.68
N VAL A 115 -0.37 6.53 -14.74
CA VAL A 115 -1.22 6.50 -15.94
C VAL A 115 -1.64 7.94 -16.23
N SER A 116 -1.57 8.34 -17.51
CA SER A 116 -1.94 9.66 -18.01
C SER A 116 -3.45 9.86 -18.11
#